data_AF-K1SIJ1-F1
#
_entry.id   AF-K1SIJ1-F1
#
_cell.length_a   1.000
_cell.length_b   1.000
_cell.length_c   1.000
_cell.angle_alpha   90.00
_cell.angle_beta   90.00
_cell.angle_gamma   90.00
#
_symmetry.space_group_name_H-M   'P 1'
#
loop_
_entity.id
_entity.type
_entity.pdbx_description
1 polymer ?
#
loop_
_entity_poly.entity_id
_entity_poly.type
_entity_poly.pdbx_seq_one_letter_code
_entity_poly.pdbx_strand_id
1 'polypeptide(L)'
;FCVGTADTSDSKHLKSIIRTANDSIGFDEDMLELIEWMHKKYLAPYLDIIHTIVPSGTALKTKEWIILENKSEEKSEIRRRITEILTDNGGSMEFKGLKEMCGVDIQNQVRAMIKEGTLKKEYRQSVDIKDKKIKCVKLICDKETALESAEILRRKAPVQAKMLEVLSENEYVSLADLQKFTNGSHSTVKALEKKNLVNVFDMTVERDPYWNRVFEKT
;
A
#
# COMPACT_ATOMS: atom_id res chain seq x y z
N PHE A 1 1.74 -7.24 17.66
CA PHE A 1 0.96 -8.49 17.76
C PHE A 1 0.83 -8.86 19.22
N CYS A 2 -0.36 -9.27 19.66
CA CYS A 2 -0.59 -9.81 20.99
C CYS A 2 -0.81 -11.32 20.81
N VAL A 3 -0.10 -12.14 21.60
CA VAL A 3 -0.18 -13.61 21.56
C VAL A 3 -0.70 -14.18 22.88
N GLY A 4 -1.08 -13.32 23.81
CA GLY A 4 -1.53 -13.69 25.15
C GLY A 4 -1.59 -12.49 26.09
N THR A 5 -2.38 -12.63 27.15
CA THR A 5 -2.58 -11.62 28.20
C THR A 5 -2.37 -12.26 29.57
N ALA A 6 -1.93 -11.47 30.54
CA ALA A 6 -1.79 -11.90 31.93
C ALA A 6 -2.12 -10.73 32.87
N ASP A 7 -2.76 -11.03 34.00
CA ASP A 7 -3.11 -10.02 35.02
C ASP A 7 -1.88 -9.55 35.82
N THR A 8 -0.81 -10.36 35.84
CA THR A 8 0.43 -10.09 36.57
C THR A 8 1.66 -10.31 35.69
N SER A 9 2.77 -9.65 36.03
CA SER A 9 4.04 -9.78 35.32
C SER A 9 5.22 -9.53 36.25
N ASP A 10 6.29 -10.31 36.09
CA ASP A 10 7.56 -10.13 36.81
C ASP A 10 8.42 -9.00 36.21
N SER A 11 7.97 -8.36 35.14
CA SER A 11 8.71 -7.28 34.48
C SER A 11 8.67 -5.98 35.29
N LYS A 12 9.85 -5.45 35.60
CA LYS A 12 10.00 -4.22 36.41
C LYS A 12 9.72 -2.92 35.63
N HIS A 13 9.70 -2.98 34.30
CA HIS A 13 9.64 -1.80 33.42
C HIS A 13 8.63 -1.99 32.29
N LEU A 14 7.37 -2.22 32.64
CA LEU A 14 6.30 -2.26 31.66
C LEU A 14 6.00 -0.87 31.09
N LYS A 15 5.65 -0.82 29.81
CA LYS A 15 5.14 0.36 29.13
C LYS A 15 3.65 0.17 28.89
N SER A 16 2.88 1.24 29.06
CA SER A 16 1.46 1.24 28.69
C SER A 16 1.28 1.06 27.18
N ILE A 17 0.29 0.25 26.81
CA ILE A 17 -0.15 0.15 25.42
C ILE A 17 -0.86 1.45 25.05
N ILE A 18 -0.38 2.14 24.02
CA ILE A 18 -0.93 3.43 23.59
C ILE A 18 -2.29 3.24 22.91
N ARG A 19 -2.38 2.24 22.03
CA ARG A 19 -3.58 1.92 21.24
C ARG A 19 -3.45 0.53 20.60
N THR A 20 -4.58 -0.15 20.40
CA THR A 20 -4.71 -1.37 19.59
C THR A 20 -4.97 -1.05 18.11
N ALA A 21 -4.50 -1.92 17.22
CA ALA A 21 -4.81 -1.85 15.80
C ALA A 21 -6.28 -2.27 15.59
N ASN A 22 -7.20 -1.31 15.48
CA ASN A 22 -8.64 -1.58 15.55
C ASN A 22 -9.26 -2.12 14.24
N ASP A 23 -8.54 -2.12 13.12
CA ASP A 23 -9.18 -2.30 11.80
C ASP A 23 -8.66 -3.48 10.98
N SER A 24 -7.64 -4.22 11.45
CA SER A 24 -7.19 -5.44 10.77
C SER A 24 -6.72 -6.51 11.76
N ILE A 25 -7.33 -7.68 11.70
CA ILE A 25 -6.91 -8.85 12.46
C ILE A 25 -5.64 -9.39 11.80
N GLY A 26 -4.55 -9.45 12.58
CA GLY A 26 -3.25 -9.91 12.08
C GLY A 26 -3.21 -11.42 11.84
N PHE A 27 -3.91 -12.18 12.69
CA PHE A 27 -4.08 -13.63 12.61
C PHE A 27 -5.28 -14.03 13.49
N ASP A 28 -5.92 -15.16 13.16
CA ASP A 28 -7.03 -15.77 13.92
C ASP A 28 -6.53 -16.79 14.95
N GLU A 29 -7.46 -17.44 15.67
CA GLU A 29 -7.15 -18.42 16.71
C GLU A 29 -6.45 -19.66 16.15
N ASP A 30 -6.90 -20.18 15.01
CA ASP A 30 -6.24 -21.29 14.31
C ASP A 30 -4.78 -20.96 13.95
N MET A 31 -4.54 -19.73 13.46
CA MET A 31 -3.20 -19.25 13.19
C MET A 31 -2.38 -19.05 14.46
N LEU A 32 -2.98 -18.66 15.58
CA LEU A 32 -2.29 -18.56 16.88
C LEU A 32 -1.84 -19.94 17.38
N GLU A 33 -2.68 -20.96 17.26
CA GLU A 33 -2.30 -22.35 17.58
C GLU A 33 -1.11 -22.80 16.73
N LEU A 34 -1.13 -22.49 15.43
CA LEU A 34 -0.01 -22.77 14.53
C LEU A 34 1.26 -22.02 14.93
N ILE A 35 1.14 -20.73 15.28
CA ILE A 35 2.26 -19.91 15.74
C ILE A 35 2.90 -20.52 16.99
N GLU A 36 2.09 -20.91 17.98
CA GLU A 36 2.57 -21.55 19.20
C GLU A 36 3.25 -22.89 18.92
N TRP A 37 2.65 -23.71 18.08
CA TRP A 37 3.22 -25.00 17.69
C TRP A 37 4.57 -24.80 17.01
N MET A 38 4.67 -23.86 16.06
CA MET A 38 5.93 -23.54 15.39
C MET A 38 6.99 -23.00 16.36
N HIS A 39 6.60 -22.15 17.31
CA HIS A 39 7.52 -21.64 18.33
C HIS A 39 8.10 -22.77 19.16
N LYS A 40 7.26 -23.69 19.64
CA LYS A 40 7.67 -24.86 20.43
C LYS A 40 8.51 -25.85 19.60
N LYS A 41 8.12 -26.10 18.35
CA LYS A 41 8.73 -27.13 17.49
C LYS A 41 10.08 -26.71 16.92
N TYR A 42 10.19 -25.45 16.48
CA TYR A 42 11.36 -24.94 15.78
C TYR A 42 12.21 -23.99 16.63
N LEU A 43 11.77 -23.67 17.85
CA LEU A 43 12.45 -22.71 18.75
C LEU A 43 12.70 -21.35 18.07
N ALA A 44 11.85 -20.98 17.10
CA ALA A 44 11.96 -19.74 16.36
C ALA A 44 11.26 -18.59 17.11
N PRO A 45 11.77 -17.35 17.04
CA PRO A 45 11.11 -16.21 17.66
C PRO A 45 9.68 -16.02 17.15
N TYR A 46 8.74 -15.66 18.05
CA TYR A 46 7.35 -15.38 17.67
C TYR A 46 7.24 -14.39 16.51
N LEU A 47 8.08 -13.35 16.51
CA LEU A 47 8.04 -12.32 15.47
C LEU A 47 8.39 -12.87 14.07
N ASP A 48 9.35 -13.79 13.98
CA ASP A 48 9.77 -14.39 12.70
C ASP A 48 8.68 -15.33 12.17
N ILE A 49 8.08 -16.12 13.06
CA ILE A 49 6.95 -17.00 12.74
C ILE A 49 5.76 -16.17 12.26
N ILE A 50 5.38 -15.13 13.01
CA ILE A 50 4.27 -14.24 12.67
C ILE A 50 4.52 -13.58 11.32
N HIS A 51 5.71 -13.02 11.07
CA HIS A 51 6.03 -12.43 9.77
C HIS A 51 6.05 -13.44 8.61
N THR A 52 6.20 -14.73 8.90
CA THR A 52 6.15 -15.80 7.89
C THR A 52 4.71 -16.21 7.55
N ILE A 53 3.83 -16.29 8.56
CA ILE A 53 2.46 -16.78 8.40
C ILE A 53 1.51 -15.64 8.02
N VAL A 54 1.72 -14.44 8.57
CA VAL A 54 0.86 -13.28 8.34
C VAL A 54 1.17 -12.67 6.96
N PRO A 55 0.20 -12.61 6.03
CA PRO A 55 0.42 -12.08 4.69
C PRO A 55 1.01 -10.67 4.67
N SER A 56 1.91 -10.41 3.74
CA SER A 56 2.42 -9.06 3.50
C SER A 56 1.26 -8.12 3.13
N GLY A 57 1.10 -7.01 3.85
CA GLY A 57 0.03 -6.03 3.65
C GLY A 57 -1.02 -5.98 4.78
N THR A 58 -1.07 -6.97 5.67
CA THR A 58 -1.94 -6.94 6.87
C THR A 58 -1.22 -6.36 8.09
N ALA A 59 0.12 -6.31 8.06
CA ALA A 59 0.92 -5.63 9.07
C ALA A 59 0.77 -4.10 8.95
N LEU A 60 -0.13 -3.54 9.76
CA LEU A 60 -0.28 -2.10 9.96
C LEU A 60 1.04 -1.47 10.37
N LYS A 61 1.58 -0.59 9.52
CA LYS A 61 2.71 0.26 9.88
C LYS A 61 2.17 1.50 10.57
N THR A 62 2.64 1.72 11.79
CA THR A 62 2.35 2.95 12.49
C THR A 62 3.38 4.00 12.08
N LYS A 63 2.89 5.13 11.54
CA LYS A 63 3.70 6.30 11.23
C LYS A 63 3.57 7.31 12.37
N GLU A 64 4.71 7.83 12.79
CA GLU A 64 4.76 8.95 13.75
C GLU A 64 4.48 10.25 13.00
N TRP A 65 3.46 10.97 13.43
CA TRP A 65 3.09 12.29 12.91
C TRP A 65 3.35 13.35 13.96
N ILE A 66 3.90 14.48 13.50
CA ILE A 66 4.10 15.68 14.29
C ILE A 66 3.09 16.71 13.85
N ILE A 67 2.36 17.28 14.80
CA ILE A 67 1.29 18.24 14.61
C ILE A 67 1.68 19.53 15.34
N LEU A 68 1.49 20.67 14.69
CA LEU A 68 1.65 21.98 15.30
C LEU A 68 0.36 22.35 16.02
N GLU A 69 0.38 22.47 17.36
CA GLU A 69 -0.82 22.85 18.13
C GLU A 69 -0.84 24.36 18.42
N ASN A 70 0.27 24.91 18.92
CA ASN A 70 0.35 26.31 19.30
C ASN A 70 1.46 26.99 18.52
N LYS A 71 1.13 28.07 17.82
CA LYS A 71 2.13 28.87 17.11
C LYS A 71 2.84 29.76 18.13
N SER A 72 4.08 29.41 18.44
CA SER A 72 4.97 30.13 19.35
C SER A 72 6.07 30.83 18.54
N GLU A 73 6.49 32.02 18.95
CA GLU A 73 7.66 32.67 18.36
C GLU A 73 8.93 31.91 18.77
N GLU A 74 9.42 31.06 17.88
CA GLU A 74 10.59 30.25 18.12
C GLU A 74 11.89 31.06 17.93
N LYS A 75 12.72 31.10 18.97
CA LYS A 75 14.03 31.78 18.94
C LYS A 75 15.12 30.96 18.25
N SER A 76 14.97 29.63 18.20
CA SER A 76 15.94 28.72 17.58
C SER A 76 15.66 28.59 16.10
N GLU A 77 16.69 28.75 15.27
CA GLU A 77 16.60 28.60 13.81
C GLU A 77 16.05 27.22 13.40
N ILE A 78 16.48 26.15 14.07
CA ILE A 78 16.00 24.79 13.81
C ILE A 78 14.52 24.66 14.17
N ARG A 79 14.09 25.21 15.32
CA ARG A 79 12.69 25.16 15.73
C ARG A 79 11.80 25.98 14.82
N ARG A 80 12.26 27.16 14.39
CA ARG A 80 11.58 27.99 13.39
C ARG A 80 11.40 27.22 12.08
N ARG A 81 12.46 26.58 11.58
CA ARG A 81 12.41 25.73 10.39
C ARG A 81 11.42 24.57 10.54
N ILE A 82 11.36 23.92 11.69
CA ILE A 82 10.36 22.87 11.98
C ILE A 82 8.94 23.45 11.88
N THR A 83 8.68 24.60 12.50
CA THR A 83 7.34 25.23 12.46
C THR A 83 6.95 25.72 11.06
N GLU A 84 7.90 26.23 10.28
CA GLU A 84 7.70 26.66 8.88
C GLU A 84 7.33 25.45 8.02
N ILE A 85 8.12 24.37 8.05
CA ILE A 85 7.84 23.15 7.27
C ILE A 85 6.47 22.57 7.65
N LEU A 86 6.13 22.51 8.94
CA LEU A 86 4.82 22.02 9.36
C LEU A 86 3.70 22.94 8.86
N THR A 87 3.87 24.26 8.91
CA THR A 87 2.88 25.23 8.41
C THR A 87 2.67 25.06 6.90
N ASP A 88 3.74 24.93 6.13
CA ASP A 88 3.70 24.76 4.68
C ASP A 88 3.04 23.43 4.27
N ASN A 89 3.10 22.41 5.13
CA ASN A 89 2.46 21.11 4.94
C ASN A 89 1.07 20.99 5.62
N GLY A 90 0.40 22.11 5.87
CA GLY A 90 -0.98 22.09 6.40
C GLY A 90 -1.09 21.80 7.90
N GLY A 91 -0.03 22.07 8.66
CA GLY A 91 0.02 21.99 10.12
C GLY A 91 0.44 20.64 10.69
N SER A 92 0.65 19.61 9.88
CA SER A 92 1.14 18.30 10.35
C SER A 92 1.85 17.50 9.26
N MET A 93 2.81 16.66 9.63
CA MET A 93 3.43 15.72 8.70
C MET A 93 4.06 14.50 9.39
N GLU A 94 4.43 13.48 8.61
CA GLU A 94 5.19 12.32 9.10
C GLU A 94 6.59 12.76 9.60
N PHE A 95 6.97 12.32 10.81
CA PHE A 95 8.24 12.68 11.45
C PHE A 95 9.47 12.32 10.59
N LYS A 96 9.38 11.20 9.86
CA LYS A 96 10.43 10.80 8.91
C LYS A 96 10.62 11.85 7.81
N GLY A 97 9.52 12.29 7.18
CA GLY A 97 9.55 13.34 6.17
C GLY A 97 10.03 14.68 6.73
N LEU A 98 9.61 15.02 7.96
CA LEU A 98 10.07 16.23 8.64
C LEU A 98 11.59 16.22 8.85
N LYS A 99 12.15 15.08 9.28
CA LYS A 99 13.60 14.91 9.46
C LYS A 99 14.35 15.05 8.12
N GLU A 100 13.81 14.48 7.05
CA GLU A 100 14.38 14.60 5.70
C GLU A 100 14.38 16.05 5.20
N MET A 101 13.27 16.79 5.36
CA MET A 101 13.17 18.20 4.94
C MET A 101 14.04 19.16 5.78
N CYS A 102 14.21 18.86 7.06
CA CYS A 102 15.13 19.61 7.92
C CYS A 102 16.59 19.36 7.57
N GLY A 103 16.93 18.18 7.03
CA GLY A 103 18.31 17.81 6.65
C GLY A 103 19.28 17.64 7.83
N VAL A 104 18.78 17.73 9.06
CA VAL A 104 19.55 17.63 10.32
C VAL A 104 18.80 16.76 11.33
N ASP A 105 19.49 16.28 12.36
CA ASP A 105 18.81 15.56 13.43
C ASP A 105 18.01 16.51 14.34
N ILE A 106 16.68 16.35 14.31
CA ILE A 106 15.74 17.22 15.02
C ILE A 106 15.09 16.53 16.23
N GLN A 107 15.48 15.29 16.55
CA GLN A 107 14.76 14.46 17.53
C GLN A 107 14.67 15.12 18.91
N ASN A 108 15.76 15.71 19.40
CA ASN A 108 15.78 16.38 20.70
C ASN A 108 14.94 17.67 20.70
N GLN A 109 14.96 18.42 19.60
CA GLN A 109 14.17 19.66 19.49
C GLN A 109 12.67 19.35 19.45
N VAL A 110 12.27 18.37 18.65
CA VAL A 110 10.88 17.93 18.58
C VAL A 110 10.40 17.41 19.94
N ARG A 111 11.21 16.61 20.67
CA ARG A 111 10.87 16.18 22.03
C ARG A 111 10.68 17.34 23.00
N ALA A 112 11.56 18.34 22.95
CA ALA A 112 11.45 19.53 23.80
C ALA A 112 10.20 20.33 23.48
N MET A 113 9.93 20.59 22.20
CA MET A 113 8.74 21.31 21.75
C MET A 113 7.43 20.57 22.04
N ILE A 114 7.44 19.22 22.07
CA ILE A 114 6.29 18.43 22.54
C ILE A 114 6.07 18.63 24.04
N LYS A 115 7.14 18.60 24.84
CA LYS A 115 7.07 18.82 26.29
C LYS A 115 6.57 20.23 26.63
N GLU A 116 6.91 21.21 25.79
CA GLU A 116 6.49 22.61 25.90
C GLU A 116 5.05 22.86 25.40
N GLY A 117 4.44 21.89 24.72
CA GLY A 117 3.06 22.00 24.19
C GLY A 117 2.93 22.77 22.87
N THR A 118 4.05 23.11 22.23
CA THR A 118 4.07 23.72 20.88
C THR A 118 3.71 22.67 19.81
N LEU A 119 4.22 21.46 19.99
CA LEU A 119 3.99 20.33 19.10
C LEU A 119 3.23 19.22 19.82
N LYS A 120 2.51 18.41 19.04
CA LYS A 120 1.89 17.18 19.48
C LYS A 120 2.36 16.02 18.62
N LYS A 121 2.51 14.88 19.26
CA LYS A 121 2.83 13.62 18.61
C LYS A 121 1.58 12.76 18.50
N GLU A 122 1.30 12.29 17.30
CA GLU A 122 0.21 11.36 17.01
C GLU A 122 0.76 10.15 16.25
N TYR A 123 0.17 8.98 16.47
CA TYR A 123 0.49 7.77 15.71
C TYR A 123 -0.65 7.50 14.73
N ARG A 124 -0.36 7.59 13.43
CA ARG A 124 -1.32 7.29 12.37
C ARG A 124 -1.01 5.93 11.76
N GLN A 125 -2.07 5.16 11.54
CA GLN A 125 -1.98 3.86 10.91
C GLN A 125 -1.89 4.01 9.39
N SER A 126 -1.02 3.23 8.77
CA SER A 126 -0.91 3.13 7.32
C SER A 126 -0.69 1.68 6.92
N VAL A 127 -1.34 1.28 5.85
CA VAL A 127 -1.12 -0.01 5.21
C VAL A 127 -0.19 0.23 4.02
N ASP A 128 0.96 -0.42 4.00
CA ASP A 128 1.96 -0.30 2.93
C ASP A 128 1.69 -1.39 1.88
N ILE A 129 0.49 -1.39 1.30
CA ILE A 129 0.20 -2.17 0.10
C ILE A 129 0.55 -1.27 -1.07
N LYS A 130 1.68 -1.56 -1.73
CA LYS A 130 1.85 -1.09 -3.11
C LYS A 130 0.78 -1.79 -3.93
N ASP A 131 -0.22 -1.04 -4.37
CA ASP A 131 -1.23 -1.52 -5.31
C ASP A 131 -0.57 -2.33 -6.42
N LYS A 132 -1.00 -3.59 -6.57
CA LYS A 132 -0.56 -4.37 -7.72
C LYS A 132 -1.22 -3.74 -8.94
N LYS A 133 -0.43 -3.02 -9.72
CA LYS A 133 -0.85 -2.52 -11.03
C LYS A 133 -0.69 -3.65 -12.04
N ILE A 134 -1.78 -3.99 -12.73
CA ILE A 134 -1.71 -4.82 -13.93
C ILE A 134 -1.87 -3.93 -15.16
N LYS A 135 -1.15 -4.25 -16.23
CA LYS A 135 -1.34 -3.59 -17.52
C LYS A 135 -2.62 -4.11 -18.16
N CYS A 136 -3.53 -3.22 -18.49
CA CYS A 136 -4.72 -3.50 -19.27
C CYS A 136 -4.67 -2.75 -20.60
N VAL A 137 -5.41 -3.25 -21.57
CA VAL A 137 -5.56 -2.70 -22.91
C VAL A 137 -7.04 -2.44 -23.15
N LYS A 138 -7.38 -1.28 -23.71
CA LYS A 138 -8.75 -0.94 -24.13
C LYS A 138 -8.76 -0.28 -25.51
N LEU A 139 -9.91 -0.28 -26.18
CA LEU A 139 -10.11 0.50 -27.41
C LEU A 139 -10.10 2.00 -27.10
N ILE A 140 -9.57 2.79 -28.04
CA ILE A 140 -9.72 4.26 -28.06
C ILE A 140 -10.87 4.66 -28.99
N CYS A 141 -11.14 3.84 -30.01
CA CYS A 141 -12.22 4.03 -30.96
C CYS A 141 -13.48 3.26 -30.53
N ASP A 142 -14.58 3.51 -31.23
CA ASP A 142 -15.81 2.75 -31.05
C ASP A 142 -15.67 1.31 -31.59
N LYS A 143 -16.66 0.48 -31.24
CA LYS A 143 -16.72 -0.93 -31.62
C LYS A 143 -16.72 -1.11 -33.14
N GLU A 144 -17.45 -0.28 -33.86
CA GLU A 144 -17.62 -0.39 -35.31
C GLU A 144 -16.29 -0.13 -36.04
N THR A 145 -15.61 0.97 -35.71
CA THR A 145 -14.29 1.31 -36.26
C THR A 145 -13.24 0.23 -35.96
N ALA A 146 -13.29 -0.37 -34.75
CA ALA A 146 -12.38 -1.43 -34.36
C ALA A 146 -12.60 -2.70 -35.21
N LEU A 147 -13.84 -3.08 -35.49
CA LEU A 147 -14.19 -4.24 -36.32
C LEU A 147 -13.86 -4.01 -37.80
N GLU A 148 -14.10 -2.81 -38.34
CA GLU A 148 -13.67 -2.45 -39.69
C GLU A 148 -12.15 -2.54 -39.84
N SER A 149 -11.42 -2.01 -38.87
CA SER A 149 -9.96 -2.10 -38.81
C SER A 149 -9.49 -3.56 -38.71
N ALA A 150 -10.22 -4.40 -37.97
CA ALA A 150 -9.93 -5.82 -37.88
C ALA A 150 -10.08 -6.52 -39.23
N GLU A 151 -11.14 -6.26 -39.99
CA GLU A 151 -11.35 -6.84 -41.33
C GLU A 151 -10.23 -6.45 -42.30
N ILE A 152 -9.82 -5.18 -42.31
CA ILE A 152 -8.70 -4.70 -43.15
C ILE A 152 -7.40 -5.42 -42.78
N LEU A 153 -7.16 -5.61 -41.48
CA LEU A 153 -5.94 -6.25 -40.99
C LEU A 153 -5.97 -7.77 -41.07
N ARG A 154 -7.13 -8.41 -41.23
CA ARG A 154 -7.29 -9.87 -41.09
C ARG A 154 -6.35 -10.67 -41.99
N ARG A 155 -6.09 -10.20 -43.22
CA ARG A 155 -5.15 -10.84 -44.16
C ARG A 155 -3.68 -10.55 -43.86
N LYS A 156 -3.33 -9.32 -43.49
CA LYS A 156 -1.92 -8.88 -43.35
C LYS A 156 -1.37 -9.06 -41.93
N ALA A 157 -2.24 -8.99 -40.93
CA ALA A 157 -1.92 -9.02 -39.51
C ALA A 157 -3.06 -9.71 -38.71
N PRO A 158 -3.28 -11.03 -38.89
CA PRO A 158 -4.41 -11.75 -38.31
C PRO A 158 -4.47 -11.66 -36.77
N VAL A 159 -3.32 -11.64 -36.10
CA VAL A 159 -3.25 -11.49 -34.64
C VAL A 159 -3.71 -10.10 -34.18
N GLN A 160 -3.42 -9.05 -34.95
CA GLN A 160 -3.91 -7.69 -34.65
C GLN A 160 -5.43 -7.61 -34.82
N ALA A 161 -5.98 -8.23 -35.86
CA ALA A 161 -7.42 -8.33 -36.07
C ALA A 161 -8.10 -9.04 -34.89
N LYS A 162 -7.57 -10.19 -34.47
CA LYS A 162 -8.10 -10.97 -33.34
C LYS A 162 -8.05 -10.19 -32.01
N MET A 163 -7.00 -9.39 -31.79
CA MET A 163 -6.93 -8.50 -30.62
C MET A 163 -8.02 -7.43 -30.63
N LEU A 164 -8.30 -6.82 -31.78
CA LEU A 164 -9.37 -5.84 -31.91
C LEU A 164 -10.75 -6.47 -31.71
N GLU A 165 -10.99 -7.67 -32.25
CA GLU A 165 -12.23 -8.43 -32.04
C GLU A 165 -12.47 -8.70 -30.54
N VAL A 166 -11.46 -9.21 -29.82
CA VAL A 166 -11.55 -9.46 -28.38
C VAL A 166 -11.81 -8.16 -27.60
N LEU A 167 -11.09 -7.08 -27.92
CA LEU A 167 -11.27 -5.79 -27.27
C LEU A 167 -12.61 -5.11 -27.62
N SER A 168 -13.26 -5.48 -28.72
CA SER A 168 -14.55 -4.92 -29.13
C SER A 168 -15.74 -5.44 -28.31
N GLU A 169 -15.55 -6.57 -27.62
CA GLU A 169 -16.56 -7.18 -26.76
C GLU A 169 -16.31 -6.93 -25.26
N ASN A 170 -15.22 -6.23 -24.91
CA ASN A 170 -14.81 -6.01 -23.53
C ASN A 170 -14.45 -4.54 -23.31
N GLU A 171 -14.81 -3.96 -22.16
CA GLU A 171 -14.42 -2.58 -21.82
C GLU A 171 -12.88 -2.43 -21.76
N TYR A 172 -12.21 -3.45 -21.22
CA TYR A 172 -10.77 -3.61 -21.23
C TYR A 172 -10.40 -5.08 -21.00
N VAL A 173 -9.17 -5.46 -21.37
CA VAL A 173 -8.62 -6.81 -21.11
C VAL A 173 -7.21 -6.68 -20.56
N SER A 174 -6.82 -7.55 -19.63
CA SER A 174 -5.43 -7.56 -19.15
C SER A 174 -4.48 -7.88 -20.31
N LEU A 175 -3.30 -7.25 -20.34
CA LEU A 175 -2.33 -7.45 -21.42
C LEU A 175 -1.90 -8.92 -21.51
N ALA A 176 -1.80 -9.61 -20.37
CA ALA A 176 -1.46 -11.03 -20.31
C ALA A 176 -2.57 -11.91 -20.91
N ASP A 177 -3.83 -11.65 -20.54
CA ASP A 177 -4.96 -12.42 -21.08
C ASP A 177 -5.17 -12.16 -22.55
N LEU A 178 -5.02 -10.90 -22.99
CA LEU A 178 -5.13 -10.54 -24.40
C LEU A 178 -4.06 -11.27 -25.23
N GLN A 179 -2.82 -11.33 -24.76
CA GLN A 179 -1.76 -12.13 -25.40
C GLN A 179 -2.12 -13.62 -25.45
N LYS A 180 -2.65 -14.16 -24.35
CA LYS A 180 -3.03 -15.57 -24.24
C LYS A 180 -4.18 -15.94 -25.16
N PHE A 181 -5.25 -15.14 -25.23
CA PHE A 181 -6.43 -15.42 -26.05
C PHE A 181 -6.15 -15.28 -27.56
N THR A 182 -5.22 -14.40 -27.92
CA THR A 182 -4.93 -14.07 -29.32
C THR A 182 -3.67 -14.74 -29.86
N ASN A 183 -2.92 -15.44 -29.00
CA ASN A 183 -1.55 -15.91 -29.27
C ASN A 183 -0.63 -14.77 -29.77
N GLY A 184 -0.86 -13.55 -29.28
CA GLY A 184 -0.08 -12.39 -29.65
C GLY A 184 0.99 -12.03 -28.65
N SER A 185 1.74 -10.96 -28.95
CA SER A 185 2.86 -10.49 -28.15
C SER A 185 2.70 -9.01 -27.78
N HIS A 186 3.61 -8.52 -26.92
CA HIS A 186 3.65 -7.12 -26.55
C HIS A 186 3.93 -6.21 -27.76
N SER A 187 4.68 -6.69 -28.77
CA SER A 187 4.92 -5.90 -29.98
C SER A 187 3.66 -5.75 -30.84
N THR A 188 2.77 -6.74 -30.83
CA THR A 188 1.45 -6.66 -31.50
C THR A 188 0.59 -5.57 -30.88
N VAL A 189 0.53 -5.51 -29.55
CA VAL A 189 -0.21 -4.46 -28.82
C VAL A 189 0.38 -3.08 -29.11
N LYS A 190 1.71 -2.93 -29.07
CA LYS A 190 2.38 -1.67 -29.44
C LYS A 190 2.10 -1.24 -30.88
N ALA A 191 1.95 -2.18 -31.82
CA ALA A 191 1.63 -1.85 -33.20
C ALA A 191 0.20 -1.30 -33.33
N LEU A 192 -0.76 -1.83 -32.56
CA LEU A 192 -2.11 -1.29 -32.48
C LEU A 192 -2.16 0.07 -31.77
N GLU A 193 -1.36 0.26 -30.72
CA GLU A 193 -1.22 1.52 -30.00
C GLU A 193 -0.63 2.61 -30.92
N LYS A 194 0.40 2.29 -31.71
CA LYS A 194 0.94 3.20 -32.74
C LYS A 194 -0.05 3.59 -33.83
N LYS A 195 -1.04 2.73 -34.10
CA LYS A 195 -2.15 3.02 -35.03
C LYS A 195 -3.28 3.81 -34.35
N ASN A 196 -3.11 4.17 -33.08
CA ASN A 196 -4.07 4.88 -32.25
C ASN A 196 -5.43 4.17 -32.11
N LEU A 197 -5.42 2.83 -32.17
CA LEU A 197 -6.62 2.00 -32.04
C LEU A 197 -6.87 1.55 -30.59
N VAL A 198 -5.80 1.40 -29.81
CA VAL A 198 -5.84 0.89 -28.44
C VAL A 198 -4.96 1.74 -27.51
N ASN A 199 -5.31 1.76 -26.23
CA ASN A 199 -4.52 2.39 -25.17
C ASN A 199 -4.11 1.34 -24.12
N VAL A 200 -2.84 1.35 -23.72
CA VAL A 200 -2.36 0.55 -22.59
C VAL A 200 -2.32 1.40 -21.33
N PHE A 201 -2.96 0.95 -20.26
CA PHE A 201 -2.99 1.66 -18.98
C PHE A 201 -2.74 0.69 -17.82
N ASP A 202 -2.34 1.25 -16.68
CA ASP A 202 -2.15 0.48 -15.45
C ASP A 202 -3.47 0.52 -14.64
N MET A 203 -4.01 -0.65 -14.30
CA MET A 203 -5.18 -0.81 -13.45
C MET A 203 -4.77 -1.36 -12.07
N THR A 204 -5.21 -0.70 -11.00
CA THR A 204 -5.02 -1.20 -9.63
C THR A 204 -5.90 -2.44 -9.42
N VAL A 205 -5.31 -3.52 -8.93
CA VAL A 205 -6.03 -4.72 -8.52
C VAL A 205 -6.02 -4.79 -7.00
N GLU A 206 -7.20 -4.80 -6.40
CA GLU A 206 -7.37 -5.00 -4.97
C GLU A 206 -6.94 -6.42 -4.59
N ARG A 207 -6.13 -6.52 -3.54
CA ARG A 207 -5.68 -7.79 -2.97
C ARG A 207 -6.21 -7.87 -1.57
N ASP A 208 -7.34 -8.56 -1.40
CA ASP A 208 -7.74 -9.01 -0.09
C ASP A 208 -7.23 -10.45 0.12
N PRO A 209 -6.14 -10.67 0.89
CA PRO A 209 -5.66 -12.02 1.20
C PRO A 209 -6.67 -12.85 1.99
N TYR A 210 -7.71 -12.21 2.51
CA TYR A 210 -8.77 -12.82 3.29
C TYR A 210 -10.15 -12.69 2.64
N TRP A 211 -10.23 -12.48 1.31
CA TRP A 211 -11.50 -12.28 0.60
C TRP A 211 -12.56 -13.39 0.82
N ASN A 212 -12.11 -14.58 1.24
CA ASN A 212 -12.94 -15.75 1.59
C ASN A 212 -12.99 -16.07 3.09
N ARG A 213 -12.46 -15.22 3.96
CA ARG A 213 -12.45 -15.42 5.42
C ARG A 213 -13.18 -14.27 6.10
N VAL A 214 -14.13 -14.63 6.96
CA VAL A 214 -14.79 -13.69 7.86
C VAL A 214 -14.08 -13.79 9.20
N PHE A 215 -13.54 -12.67 9.67
CA PHE A 215 -13.01 -12.60 11.03
C PHE A 215 -14.06 -12.00 11.96
N GLU A 216 -14.32 -12.68 13.07
CA GLU A 216 -15.10 -12.08 14.15
C GLU A 216 -14.25 -11.01 14.84
N LYS A 217 -14.84 -9.81 15.03
CA LYS A 217 -14.18 -8.75 15.80
C LYS A 217 -14.16 -9.17 17.27
N THR A 218 -12.96 -9.27 17.82
CA THR A 218 -12.72 -9.39 19.26
C THR A 218 -12.68 -8.01 19.92
#